data_AF-A0A2N9XF93-F1
#
_entry.id   AF-A0A2N9XF93-F1
#
_cell.length_a   1.000
_cell.length_b   1.000
_cell.length_c   1.000
_cell.angle_alpha   90.00
_cell.angle_beta   90.00
_cell.angle_gamma   90.00
#
_symmetry.space_group_name_H-M   'P 1'
#
loop_
_entity.id
_entity.type
_entity.pdbx_description
1 polymer ?
#
loop_
_entity_poly.entity_id
_entity_poly.type
_entity_poly.pdbx_seq_one_letter_code
_entity_poly.pdbx_strand_id
1 'polypeptide(L)' 'MIKPYREHQTASNSAASANHLPRQFDVGSKQQIIVADLSYIGVSHHCNYLCVLLNLPYRQITGYGVG' A
#
# COMPACT_ATOMS: atom_id res chain seq x y z
N MET A 1 0.88 -6.74 -31.91
CA MET A 1 0.28 -8.00 -31.43
C MET A 1 0.26 -7.94 -29.90
N ILE A 2 -0.91 -7.70 -29.30
CA ILE A 2 -1.08 -7.53 -27.85
C ILE A 2 -1.30 -8.92 -27.24
N LYS A 3 -0.46 -9.32 -26.28
CA LYS A 3 -0.62 -10.59 -25.57
C LYS A 3 -1.63 -10.38 -24.44
N PRO A 4 -2.76 -11.12 -24.40
CA PRO A 4 -3.69 -11.00 -23.29
C PRO A 4 -3.03 -11.51 -22.00
N TYR A 5 -3.25 -10.77 -20.90
CA TYR A 5 -2.87 -11.23 -19.57
C TYR A 5 -3.62 -12.53 -19.24
N ARG A 6 -2.89 -13.56 -18.82
CA ARG A 6 -3.49 -14.80 -18.29
C ARG A 6 -3.44 -14.72 -16.77
N GLU A 7 -4.62 -14.73 -16.16
CA GLU A 7 -4.73 -14.88 -14.72
C GLU A 7 -4.22 -16.27 -14.31
N HIS A 8 -3.04 -16.30 -13.71
CA HIS A 8 -2.57 -17.48 -13.00
C HIS A 8 -3.14 -17.45 -11.59
N GLN A 9 -4.37 -17.94 -11.43
CA GLN A 9 -4.95 -18.13 -10.10
C GLN A 9 -4.24 -19.31 -9.43
N THR A 10 -3.18 -19.03 -8.68
CA THR A 10 -2.70 -19.97 -7.66
C THR A 10 -3.72 -19.98 -6.53
N ALA A 11 -4.02 -21.17 -6.00
CA ALA A 11 -4.87 -21.27 -4.83
C ALA A 11 -4.29 -20.38 -3.72
N SER A 12 -5.12 -19.48 -3.17
CA SER A 12 -4.75 -18.67 -2.02
C SER A 12 -4.30 -19.60 -0.89
N ASN A 13 -3.18 -19.29 -0.24
CA ASN A 13 -2.75 -19.99 0.96
C ASN A 13 -3.64 -19.57 2.14
N SER A 14 -4.92 -19.93 2.09
CA SER A 14 -5.92 -19.67 3.13
C SER A 14 -5.74 -20.58 4.36
N ALA A 15 -4.52 -21.09 4.57
CA ALA A 15 -4.20 -21.88 5.74
C ALA A 15 -4.29 -20.98 6.97
N ALA A 16 -5.16 -21.37 7.92
CA ALA A 16 -5.26 -20.71 9.20
C ALA A 16 -3.90 -20.80 9.91
N SER A 17 -3.15 -19.71 9.88
CA SER A 17 -1.85 -19.62 10.53
C SER A 17 -2.08 -19.17 11.96
N ALA A 18 -1.86 -20.07 12.92
CA ALA A 18 -1.96 -19.73 14.34
C ALA A 18 -0.84 -18.74 14.71
N ASN A 19 -1.19 -17.68 15.45
CA ASN A 19 -0.20 -16.78 16.00
C ASN A 19 0.50 -17.47 17.20
N HIS A 20 1.61 -18.15 16.93
CA HIS A 20 2.40 -18.86 17.95
C HIS A 20 3.15 -17.95 18.93
N LEU A 21 3.15 -16.64 18.67
CA LEU A 21 3.74 -15.64 19.53
C LEU A 21 2.61 -14.91 20.25
N PRO A 22 2.63 -14.79 21.59
CA PRO A 22 1.69 -13.98 22.34
C PRO A 22 2.01 -12.49 22.15
N ARG A 23 1.97 -12.01 20.91
CA ARG A 23 2.16 -10.59 20.60
C ARG A 23 0.90 -9.85 21.05
N GLN A 24 0.97 -9.24 22.22
CA GLN A 24 0.04 -8.20 22.62
C GLN A 24 0.49 -6.90 21.97
N PHE A 25 -0.29 -6.42 21.01
CA PHE A 25 -0.08 -5.09 20.44
C PHE A 25 -0.85 -4.09 21.32
N ASP A 26 -0.16 -3.47 22.26
CA ASP A 26 -0.70 -2.31 22.96
C ASP A 26 -0.61 -1.10 22.03
N VAL A 27 -1.68 -0.91 21.24
CA VAL A 27 -1.82 0.26 20.40
C VAL A 27 -2.30 1.39 21.31
N GLY A 28 -1.34 2.11 21.91
CA GLY A 28 -1.63 3.27 22.77
C GLY A 28 -2.43 4.39 22.07
N SER A 29 -2.43 5.60 22.64
CA SER A 29 -3.06 6.80 22.04
C SER A 29 -2.71 6.91 20.55
N LYS A 30 -3.68 7.24 19.66
CA LYS A 30 -3.51 7.37 18.19
C LYS A 30 -2.09 7.86 17.85
N GLN A 31 -1.17 6.92 17.63
CA GLN A 31 0.18 7.28 17.23
C GLN A 31 0.06 7.83 15.81
N GLN A 32 0.85 8.86 15.51
CA GLN A 32 0.85 9.48 14.20
C GLN A 32 1.48 8.51 13.20
N ILE A 33 0.67 7.58 12.68
CA ILE A 33 1.11 6.61 11.67
C ILE A 33 1.12 7.34 10.33
N ILE A 34 2.33 7.56 9.82
CA ILE A 34 2.57 8.07 8.47
C ILE A 34 2.94 6.90 7.57
N VAL A 35 2.25 6.78 6.45
CA VAL A 35 2.55 5.81 5.39
C VAL A 35 3.05 6.55 4.16
N ALA A 36 4.16 6.09 3.59
CA ALA A 36 4.63 6.53 2.28
C ALA A 36 4.18 5.52 1.22
N ASP A 37 3.63 6.02 0.12
CA ASP A 37 3.30 5.22 -1.07
C ASP A 37 3.87 5.89 -2.33
N LEU A 38 4.31 5.07 -3.29
CA LEU A 38 4.80 5.52 -4.59
C LEU A 38 3.92 4.92 -5.69
N SER A 39 3.21 5.78 -6.39
CA SER A 39 2.31 5.42 -7.49
C SER A 39 2.84 5.99 -8.81
N TYR A 40 2.81 5.18 -9.87
CA TYR A 40 3.10 5.65 -11.23
C TYR A 40 1.79 6.10 -11.90
N ILE A 41 1.79 7.31 -12.46
CA ILE A 41 0.63 7.90 -13.13
C ILE A 41 0.98 8.30 -14.56
N GLY A 42 0.08 7.97 -15.50
CA GLY A 42 0.23 8.36 -16.90
C GLY A 42 -0.35 9.75 -17.16
N VAL A 43 0.46 10.68 -17.68
CA VAL A 43 0.02 12.01 -18.12
C VAL A 43 0.64 12.31 -19.48
N SER A 44 -0.20 12.64 -20.48
CA SER A 44 0.25 13.04 -21.82
C SER A 44 1.28 12.09 -22.46
N HIS A 45 1.02 10.78 -22.40
CA HIS A 45 1.92 9.72 -22.88
C HIS A 45 3.24 9.54 -22.11
N HIS A 46 3.43 10.27 -21.01
CA HIS A 46 4.57 10.10 -20.09
C HIS A 46 4.14 9.41 -18.81
N CYS A 47 5.02 8.58 -18.26
CA CYS A 47 4.84 7.97 -16.95
C CYS A 47 5.56 8.85 -15.93
N ASN A 48 4.82 9.39 -14.98
CA ASN A 48 5.31 10.23 -13.90
C ASN A 48 5.17 9.46 -12.59
N TYR A 49 5.96 9.81 -11.59
CA TYR A 49 5.78 9.27 -10.25
C TYR A 49 5.03 10.26 -9.37
N LEU A 50 4.24 9.71 -8.45
CA LEU A 50 3.59 10.42 -7.37
C LEU A 50 3.96 9.70 -6.06
N CYS A 51 4.72 10.37 -5.21
CA CYS A 51 5.01 9.93 -3.86
C CYS A 51 4.08 10.67 -2.89
N VAL A 52 3.41 9.96 -1.97
CA VAL A 52 2.45 10.54 -1.01
C VAL A 52 2.79 10.10 0.41
N LEU A 53 2.79 11.04 1.36
CA LEU A 53 2.84 10.78 2.80
C LEU A 53 1.44 10.92 3.41
N LEU A 54 0.82 9.80 3.76
CA LEU A 54 -0.54 9.74 4.30
C LEU A 54 -0.53 9.56 5.82
N ASN A 55 -1.18 10.48 6.54
CA ASN A 55 -1.52 10.30 7.93
C ASN A 55 -2.77 9.41 8.03
N LEU A 56 -2.59 8.15 8.44
CA LEU A 56 -3.64 7.13 8.42
C LEU A 56 -4.84 7.45 9.35
N PRO A 57 -4.63 7.81 10.63
CA PRO A 57 -5.74 8.12 11.54
C PRO A 57 -6.68 9.24 11.08
N TYR A 58 -6.17 10.20 10.29
CA TYR A 58 -6.93 11.35 9.81
C TYR A 58 -7.23 11.28 8.30
N ARG A 59 -6.75 10.23 7.61
CA ARG A 59 -6.81 10.09 6.15
C ARG A 59 -6.35 11.36 5.42
N GLN A 60 -5.32 12.02 5.94
CA GLN A 60 -4.85 13.32 5.48
C GLN A 60 -3.53 13.15 4.73
N ILE A 61 -3.43 13.74 3.53
CA ILE A 61 -2.14 13.86 2.84
C ILE A 61 -1.33 14.95 3.54
N THR A 62 -0.18 14.55 4.07
CA THR A 62 0.73 15.41 4.84
C THR A 62 1.91 15.91 4.01
N GLY A 63 2.14 15.29 2.85
CA GLY A 63 3.17 15.68 1.89
C GLY A 63 3.06 14.87 0.60
N TYR A 64 3.58 15.43 -0.49
CA TYR A 64 3.65 14.75 -1.77
C TYR A 64 4.85 15.23 -2.60
N GLY A 65 5.32 14.39 -3.53
CA GLY A 65 6.35 14.71 -4.51
C GLY A 65 5.97 14.14 -5.87
N VAL A 66 6.32 14.85 -6.95
CA VAL A 66 6.02 14.46 -8.33
C VAL A 66 7.24 14.67 -9.22
N GLY A 67 7.31 13.92 -10.33
CA GLY A 67 8.32 14.09 -11.37
C GLY A 67 8.20 13.05 -12.48
#